data_AF-A0A497S939-F1
#
_entry.id   AF-A0A497S939-F1
#
_cell.length_a   1.000
_cell.length_b   1.000
_cell.length_c   1.000
_cell.angle_alpha   90.00
_cell.angle_beta   90.00
_cell.angle_gamma   90.00
#
_symmetry.space_group_name_H-M   'P 1'
#
loop_
_entity.id
_entity.type
_entity.pdbx_description
1 polymer ?
#
loop_
_entity_poly.entity_id
_entity_poly.type
_entity_poly.pdbx_seq_one_letter_code
_entity_poly.pdbx_strand_id
1 'polypeptide(L)'
;MIEFIFPILIGILISYEDLKKGVIRNRYIALLLLYAILFQFYFGIEPAVFVNVFLSSFLVSILFWHLGMWPAGDAKLFLALSLLFPPILYKHSSVVMDYLVNSFVPIFFFIFVILLVRARADVIKKAFKYAFEPYKIILISVIFLGFAWLFTTFLSLFKLPSNFFVTIFAMFIAYEILRMFFTAKTEAFFVLCAIIRIIIDYRNIYTAAFLYRFGVSVFIFLVFRFFILHIAYHSYTKSVKINKLKEGMILAEGIVKRNKKIEKISFLQTSLIQTLQQRKERYIHSLGELTKEDIEKIKKLKKEKKIDFNEILVFQKQPFAIFLLLGYILTLLFHGSFVNWIKVIMR
;
A
#
# COMPACT_ATOMS: atom_id res chain seq x y z
N MET A 1 5.17 -27.18 17.22
CA MET A 1 4.40 -27.23 15.94
C MET A 1 2.90 -27.24 16.21
N ILE A 2 2.41 -28.03 17.18
CA ILE A 2 0.99 -28.10 17.55
C ILE A 2 0.47 -26.72 18.00
N GLU A 3 1.32 -25.89 18.63
CA GLU A 3 0.92 -24.59 19.13
C GLU A 3 0.53 -23.59 18.01
N PHE A 4 0.94 -23.84 16.77
CA PHE A 4 0.60 -22.99 15.63
C PHE A 4 -0.71 -23.39 14.93
N ILE A 5 -1.25 -24.56 15.26
CA ILE A 5 -2.52 -25.04 14.70
C ILE A 5 -3.65 -24.09 15.08
N PHE A 6 -3.67 -23.61 16.33
CA PHE A 6 -4.73 -22.74 16.81
C PHE A 6 -4.78 -21.38 16.07
N PRO A 7 -3.68 -20.60 15.99
CA PRO A 7 -3.63 -19.38 15.17
C PRO A 7 -4.03 -19.59 13.71
N ILE A 8 -3.59 -20.70 13.10
CA ILE A 8 -3.90 -21.02 11.70
C ILE A 8 -5.39 -21.30 11.52
N LEU A 9 -6.00 -22.12 12.39
CA LEU A 9 -7.42 -22.43 12.33
C LEU A 9 -8.31 -21.19 12.51
N ILE A 10 -7.99 -20.36 13.51
CA ILE A 10 -8.71 -19.10 13.72
C ILE A 10 -8.49 -18.14 12.53
N GLY A 11 -7.27 -18.07 12.01
CA GLY A 11 -6.95 -17.30 10.80
C GLY A 11 -7.75 -17.74 9.58
N ILE A 12 -7.92 -19.04 9.35
CA ILE A 12 -8.76 -19.59 8.28
C ILE A 12 -10.21 -19.16 8.48
N LEU A 13 -10.71 -19.23 9.72
CA LEU A 13 -12.08 -18.82 10.04
C LEU A 13 -12.31 -17.31 9.81
N ILE A 14 -11.35 -16.47 10.22
CA ILE A 14 -11.40 -15.02 9.95
C ILE A 14 -11.36 -14.77 8.44
N SER A 15 -10.47 -15.45 7.72
CA SER A 15 -10.35 -15.33 6.26
C SER A 15 -11.64 -15.72 5.54
N TYR A 16 -12.31 -16.77 6.02
CA TYR A 16 -13.60 -17.21 5.50
C TYR A 16 -14.72 -16.20 5.77
N GLU A 17 -14.78 -15.61 6.98
CA GLU A 17 -15.75 -14.54 7.27
C GLU A 17 -15.48 -13.28 6.46
N ASP A 18 -14.21 -12.91 6.25
CA ASP A 18 -13.83 -11.77 5.40
C ASP A 18 -14.18 -12.03 3.93
N LEU A 19 -13.96 -13.24 3.41
CA LEU A 19 -14.38 -13.65 2.07
C LEU A 19 -15.90 -13.57 1.88
N LYS A 20 -16.69 -14.06 2.85
CA LYS A 20 -18.16 -14.14 2.71
C LYS A 20 -18.89 -12.85 3.08
N LYS A 21 -18.44 -12.18 4.13
CA LYS A 21 -19.13 -11.03 4.75
C LYS A 21 -18.34 -9.74 4.63
N GLY A 22 -17.05 -9.79 4.32
CA GLY A 22 -16.17 -8.62 4.30
C GLY A 22 -16.01 -7.99 5.68
N VAL A 23 -16.11 -8.76 6.76
CA VAL A 23 -16.04 -8.23 8.13
C VAL A 23 -15.13 -9.11 8.97
N ILE A 24 -14.17 -8.49 9.64
CA ILE A 24 -13.33 -9.12 10.66
C ILE A 24 -13.92 -8.76 12.04
N ARG A 25 -14.47 -9.75 12.75
CA ARG A 25 -15.11 -9.53 14.05
C ARG A 25 -14.07 -9.34 15.15
N ASN A 26 -14.23 -8.28 15.96
CA ASN A 26 -13.34 -7.97 17.09
C ASN A 26 -13.17 -9.14 18.08
N ARG A 27 -14.20 -9.99 18.25
CA ARG A 27 -14.12 -11.17 19.14
C ARG A 27 -13.00 -12.13 18.77
N TYR A 28 -12.72 -12.33 17.47
CA TYR A 28 -11.65 -13.23 17.04
C TYR A 28 -10.27 -12.60 17.24
N ILE A 29 -10.15 -11.30 16.98
CA ILE A 29 -8.93 -10.54 17.25
C ILE A 29 -8.61 -10.57 18.75
N ALA A 30 -9.59 -10.32 19.62
CA ALA A 30 -9.41 -10.37 21.06
C ALA A 30 -8.97 -11.76 21.54
N LEU A 31 -9.55 -12.82 20.97
CA LEU A 31 -9.17 -14.20 21.27
C LEU A 31 -7.71 -14.47 20.83
N LEU A 32 -7.32 -14.05 19.63
CA LEU A 32 -5.93 -14.17 19.16
C LEU A 32 -4.94 -13.40 20.04
N LEU A 33 -5.28 -12.18 20.46
CA LEU A 33 -4.44 -11.37 21.35
C LEU A 33 -4.28 -12.00 22.72
N LEU A 34 -5.38 -12.51 23.31
CA LEU A 34 -5.32 -13.21 24.59
C LEU A 34 -4.45 -14.46 24.47
N TYR A 35 -4.66 -15.26 23.42
CA TYR A 35 -3.83 -16.43 23.15
C TYR A 35 -2.37 -16.07 22.93
N ALA A 36 -2.08 -14.97 22.24
CA ALA A 36 -0.72 -14.48 22.03
C ALA A 36 -0.03 -14.17 23.35
N ILE A 37 -0.68 -13.43 24.23
CA ILE A 37 -0.12 -13.10 25.54
C ILE A 37 0.19 -14.38 26.34
N LEU A 38 -0.78 -15.30 26.44
CA LEU A 38 -0.60 -16.58 27.14
C LEU A 38 0.50 -17.44 26.53
N PHE A 39 0.57 -17.50 25.20
CA PHE A 39 1.58 -18.22 24.44
C PHE A 39 2.98 -17.67 24.72
N GLN A 40 3.14 -16.34 24.69
CA GLN A 40 4.43 -15.70 24.95
C GLN A 40 4.89 -15.89 26.41
N PHE A 41 3.97 -15.85 27.38
CA PHE A 41 4.27 -16.19 28.77
C PHE A 41 4.69 -17.64 28.95
N TYR A 42 4.00 -18.59 28.29
CA TYR A 42 4.33 -20.01 28.37
C TYR A 42 5.75 -20.32 27.87
N PHE A 43 6.18 -19.67 26.77
CA PHE A 43 7.53 -19.83 26.24
C PHE A 43 8.59 -18.93 26.91
N GLY A 44 8.23 -18.21 27.97
CA GLY A 44 9.18 -17.48 28.82
C GLY A 44 9.91 -16.36 28.09
N ILE A 45 9.24 -15.64 27.19
CA ILE A 45 9.91 -14.57 26.45
C ILE A 45 10.36 -13.42 27.34
N GLU A 46 11.52 -12.85 27.03
CA GLU A 46 11.97 -11.61 27.67
C GLU A 46 10.95 -10.48 27.45
N PRO A 47 10.46 -9.82 28.52
CA PRO A 47 9.44 -8.78 28.40
C PRO A 47 9.84 -7.64 27.45
N ALA A 48 11.12 -7.26 27.44
CA ALA A 48 11.64 -6.21 26.55
C ALA A 48 11.48 -6.59 25.07
N VAL A 49 11.76 -7.84 24.71
CA VAL A 49 11.63 -8.34 23.33
C VAL A 49 10.16 -8.35 22.92
N PHE A 50 9.27 -8.84 23.80
CA PHE A 50 7.83 -8.82 23.55
C PHE A 50 7.30 -7.40 23.34
N VAL A 51 7.68 -6.46 24.21
CA VAL A 51 7.28 -5.04 24.11
C VAL A 51 7.78 -4.43 22.80
N ASN A 52 9.01 -4.74 22.37
CA ASN A 52 9.53 -4.25 21.08
C ASN A 52 8.73 -4.76 19.88
N VAL A 53 8.36 -6.04 19.86
CA VAL A 53 7.51 -6.62 18.80
C VAL A 53 6.11 -6.02 18.84
N PHE A 54 5.54 -5.82 20.03
CA PHE A 54 4.26 -5.15 20.20
C PHE A 54 4.29 -3.72 19.66
N LEU A 55 5.25 -2.91 20.08
CA LEU A 55 5.36 -1.51 19.66
C LEU A 55 5.61 -1.40 18.15
N SER A 56 6.48 -2.22 17.58
CA SER A 56 6.76 -2.20 16.14
C SER A 56 5.56 -2.63 15.30
N SER A 57 4.89 -3.73 15.67
CA SER A 57 3.67 -4.17 14.98
C SER A 57 2.51 -3.19 15.15
N PHE A 58 2.36 -2.57 16.33
CA PHE A 58 1.37 -1.53 16.59
C PHE A 58 1.63 -0.27 15.74
N LEU A 59 2.88 0.18 15.67
CA LEU A 59 3.28 1.33 14.86
C LEU A 59 3.03 1.10 13.38
N VAL A 60 3.39 -0.08 12.85
CA VAL A 60 3.09 -0.45 11.45
C VAL A 60 1.58 -0.48 11.22
N SER A 61 0.81 -1.10 12.12
CA SER A 61 -0.64 -1.22 12.00
C SER A 61 -1.33 0.16 11.97
N ILE A 62 -0.95 1.07 12.88
CA ILE A 62 -1.49 2.43 12.92
C ILE A 62 -1.09 3.21 11.68
N LEU A 63 0.17 3.13 11.26
CA LEU A 63 0.66 3.85 10.09
C LEU A 63 -0.10 3.43 8.83
N PHE A 64 -0.27 2.12 8.61
CA PHE A 64 -1.01 1.61 7.45
C PHE A 64 -2.50 1.98 7.50
N TRP A 65 -3.11 1.96 8.68
CA TRP A 65 -4.50 2.39 8.84
C TRP A 65 -4.67 3.90 8.60
N HIS A 66 -3.81 4.73 9.18
CA HIS A 66 -3.89 6.18 9.07
C HIS A 66 -3.58 6.67 7.64
N LEU A 67 -2.68 5.98 6.93
CA LEU A 67 -2.42 6.23 5.50
C LEU A 67 -3.53 5.68 4.58
N GLY A 68 -4.58 5.06 5.13
CA GLY A 68 -5.68 4.47 4.36
C GLY A 68 -5.26 3.26 3.51
N MET A 69 -4.10 2.66 3.79
CA MET A 69 -3.63 1.45 3.12
C MET A 69 -4.38 0.20 3.60
N TRP A 70 -4.77 0.19 4.88
CA TRP A 70 -5.54 -0.90 5.48
C TRP A 70 -6.81 -0.42 6.18
N PRO A 71 -7.93 -1.14 6.03
CA PRO A 71 -9.04 -1.08 6.97
C PRO A 71 -8.57 -1.39 8.40
N ALA A 72 -9.26 -0.83 9.38
CA ALA A 72 -8.94 -1.05 10.80
C ALA A 72 -8.97 -2.53 11.22
N GLY A 73 -9.77 -3.36 10.54
CA GLY A 73 -9.81 -4.81 10.78
C GLY A 73 -8.50 -5.52 10.43
N ASP A 74 -7.94 -5.22 9.26
CA ASP A 74 -6.69 -5.81 8.78
C ASP A 74 -5.49 -5.36 9.63
N ALA A 75 -5.46 -4.07 10.00
CA ALA A 75 -4.44 -3.53 10.90
C ALA A 75 -4.43 -4.26 12.26
N LYS A 76 -5.60 -4.48 12.85
CA LYS A 76 -5.71 -5.24 14.13
C LYS A 76 -5.34 -6.71 13.98
N LEU A 77 -5.70 -7.33 12.86
CA LEU A 77 -5.33 -8.72 12.58
C LEU A 77 -3.81 -8.87 12.40
N PHE A 78 -3.17 -7.94 11.69
CA PHE A 78 -1.72 -7.91 11.53
C PHE A 78 -1.01 -7.81 12.89
N LEU A 79 -1.46 -6.89 13.76
CA LEU A 79 -0.97 -6.78 15.13
C LEU A 79 -1.10 -8.11 15.90
N ALA A 80 -2.30 -8.71 15.90
CA ALA A 80 -2.56 -9.93 16.64
C ALA A 80 -1.70 -11.12 16.16
N LEU A 81 -1.56 -11.30 14.84
CA LEU A 81 -0.73 -12.34 14.26
C LEU A 81 0.77 -12.10 14.48
N SER A 82 1.21 -10.84 14.50
CA SER A 82 2.62 -10.50 14.77
C SER A 82 3.07 -10.92 16.17
N LEU A 83 2.16 -10.93 17.14
CA LEU A 83 2.42 -11.34 18.52
C LEU A 83 2.39 -12.86 18.73
N LEU A 84 2.02 -13.63 17.70
CA LEU A 84 1.88 -15.09 17.77
C LEU A 84 3.10 -15.85 17.22
N PHE A 85 4.10 -15.15 16.68
CA PHE A 85 5.33 -15.83 16.27
C PHE A 85 6.08 -16.39 17.49
N PRO A 86 6.80 -17.51 17.34
CA PRO A 86 7.58 -18.08 18.43
C PRO A 86 8.72 -17.16 18.84
N PRO A 87 9.13 -17.16 20.13
CA PRO A 87 10.20 -16.30 20.64
C PRO A 87 11.52 -16.39 19.88
N ILE A 88 11.82 -17.56 19.29
CA ILE A 88 13.03 -17.74 18.49
C ILE A 88 13.09 -16.79 17.29
N LEU A 89 11.93 -16.44 16.70
CA LEU A 89 11.86 -15.50 15.59
C LEU A 89 11.97 -14.05 16.06
N TYR A 90 11.64 -13.73 17.32
CA TYR A 90 11.78 -12.37 17.84
C TYR A 90 13.23 -11.97 18.09
N LYS A 91 14.12 -12.95 18.25
CA LYS A 91 15.57 -12.69 18.32
C LYS A 91 16.10 -12.12 17.00
N HIS A 92 15.43 -12.38 15.88
CA HIS A 92 15.65 -11.67 14.64
C HIS A 92 14.91 -10.33 14.72
N SER A 93 15.67 -9.23 14.82
CA SER A 93 15.16 -7.85 15.01
C SER A 93 14.19 -7.36 13.92
N SER A 94 13.96 -8.14 12.86
CA SER A 94 13.13 -7.83 11.71
C SER A 94 11.82 -8.60 11.59
N VAL A 95 11.43 -9.46 12.55
CA VAL A 95 10.27 -10.38 12.38
C VAL A 95 8.98 -9.71 11.87
N VAL A 96 8.67 -8.51 12.37
CA VAL A 96 7.48 -7.75 11.94
C VAL A 96 7.61 -7.29 10.49
N MET A 97 8.81 -6.86 10.08
CA MET A 97 9.10 -6.48 8.70
C MET A 97 9.15 -7.69 7.77
N ASP A 98 9.70 -8.82 8.24
CA ASP A 98 9.69 -10.07 7.49
C ASP A 98 8.26 -10.55 7.24
N TYR A 99 7.41 -10.46 8.26
CA TYR A 99 5.98 -10.74 8.13
C TYR A 99 5.26 -9.79 7.17
N LEU A 100 5.57 -8.49 7.23
CA LEU A 100 5.04 -7.51 6.28
C LEU A 100 5.45 -7.86 4.84
N VAL A 101 6.72 -8.16 4.60
CA VAL A 101 7.26 -8.54 3.30
C VAL A 101 6.61 -9.83 2.79
N ASN A 102 6.51 -10.85 3.66
CA ASN A 102 5.92 -12.15 3.31
C ASN A 102 4.41 -12.07 3.08
N SER A 103 3.74 -11.10 3.70
CA SER A 103 2.36 -10.77 3.36
C SER A 103 2.35 -10.12 1.98
N PHE A 104 2.93 -8.94 1.81
CA PHE A 104 2.72 -8.13 0.60
C PHE A 104 3.37 -8.65 -0.67
N VAL A 105 4.62 -9.12 -0.62
CA VAL A 105 5.39 -9.40 -1.84
C VAL A 105 4.81 -10.57 -2.64
N PRO A 106 4.55 -11.75 -2.04
CA PRO A 106 3.94 -12.87 -2.77
C PRO A 106 2.56 -12.51 -3.33
N ILE A 107 1.74 -11.80 -2.55
CA ILE A 107 0.41 -11.36 -2.99
C ILE A 107 0.51 -10.41 -4.16
N PHE A 108 1.42 -9.44 -4.08
CA PHE A 108 1.62 -8.47 -5.13
C PHE A 108 1.92 -9.18 -6.46
N PHE A 109 2.83 -10.16 -6.47
CA PHE A 109 3.13 -10.95 -7.66
C PHE A 109 1.94 -11.83 -8.09
N PHE A 110 1.23 -12.46 -7.15
CA PHE A 110 0.04 -13.25 -7.46
C PHE A 110 -1.07 -12.41 -8.12
N ILE A 111 -1.43 -11.26 -7.53
CA ILE A 111 -2.40 -10.32 -8.07
C ILE A 111 -1.90 -9.78 -9.41
N PHE A 112 -0.62 -9.44 -9.53
CA PHE A 112 -0.03 -8.96 -10.77
C PHE A 112 -0.21 -9.96 -11.92
N VAL A 113 0.10 -11.23 -11.69
CA VAL A 113 -0.08 -12.30 -12.68
C VAL A 113 -1.57 -12.46 -13.02
N ILE A 114 -2.46 -12.49 -12.02
CA ILE A 114 -3.91 -12.58 -12.26
C ILE A 114 -4.41 -11.40 -13.09
N LEU A 115 -3.95 -10.19 -12.78
CA LEU A 115 -4.31 -8.98 -13.49
C LEU A 115 -3.84 -9.05 -14.94
N LEU A 116 -2.63 -9.52 -15.20
CA LEU A 116 -2.12 -9.70 -16.57
C LEU A 116 -2.91 -10.73 -17.36
N VAL A 117 -3.24 -11.88 -16.74
CA VAL A 117 -3.99 -12.96 -17.40
C VAL A 117 -5.44 -12.56 -17.67
N ARG A 118 -6.07 -11.80 -16.76
CA ARG A 118 -7.47 -11.38 -16.91
C ARG A 118 -7.63 -10.11 -17.75
N ALA A 119 -6.60 -9.27 -17.84
CA ALA A 119 -6.68 -8.02 -18.57
C ALA A 119 -6.76 -8.28 -20.08
N ARG A 120 -7.70 -7.60 -20.73
CA ARG A 120 -7.75 -7.58 -22.20
C ARG A 120 -6.51 -6.89 -22.77
N ALA A 121 -6.06 -7.34 -23.93
CA ALA A 121 -4.88 -6.80 -24.60
C ALA A 121 -4.99 -5.28 -24.86
N ASP A 122 -6.19 -4.75 -25.11
CA ASP A 122 -6.41 -3.31 -25.29
C ASP A 122 -6.13 -2.52 -24.00
N VAL A 123 -6.51 -3.07 -22.85
CA VAL A 123 -6.26 -2.48 -21.53
C VAL A 123 -4.77 -2.51 -21.21
N ILE A 124 -4.08 -3.62 -21.50
CA ILE A 124 -2.63 -3.75 -21.31
C ILE A 124 -1.89 -2.72 -22.18
N LYS A 125 -2.27 -2.57 -23.46
CA LYS A 125 -1.67 -1.58 -24.37
C LYS A 125 -1.89 -0.14 -23.88
N LYS A 126 -3.09 0.18 -23.40
CA LYS A 126 -3.40 1.49 -22.80
C LYS A 126 -2.60 1.73 -21.52
N ALA A 127 -2.47 0.72 -20.66
CA ALA A 127 -1.67 0.80 -19.45
C ALA A 127 -0.19 1.05 -19.75
N PHE A 128 0.38 0.40 -20.76
CA PHE A 128 1.76 0.66 -21.21
C PHE A 128 1.90 2.09 -21.72
N LYS A 129 1.01 2.53 -22.62
CA LYS A 129 1.05 3.90 -23.13
C LYS A 129 0.96 4.93 -21.99
N TYR A 130 0.07 4.70 -21.03
CA TYR A 130 -0.09 5.55 -19.85
C TYR A 130 1.15 5.54 -18.95
N ALA A 131 1.75 4.38 -18.69
CA ALA A 131 2.93 4.27 -17.83
C ALA A 131 4.16 4.96 -18.43
N PHE A 132 4.36 4.85 -19.75
CA PHE A 132 5.51 5.39 -20.47
C PHE A 132 5.24 6.74 -21.15
N GLU A 133 4.30 7.53 -20.62
CA GLU A 133 4.13 8.93 -21.03
C GLU A 133 5.42 9.72 -20.73
N PRO A 134 6.01 10.46 -21.69
CA PRO A 134 7.32 11.11 -21.52
C PRO A 134 7.43 12.00 -20.29
N TYR A 135 6.37 12.76 -19.98
CA TYR A 135 6.32 13.60 -18.79
C TYR A 135 6.50 12.78 -17.49
N LYS A 136 5.89 11.60 -17.38
CA LYS A 136 5.99 10.73 -16.20
C LYS A 136 7.37 10.14 -16.05
N ILE A 137 7.97 9.71 -17.16
CA ILE A 137 9.33 9.18 -17.20
C ILE A 137 10.30 10.24 -16.68
N ILE A 138 10.21 11.47 -17.21
CA ILE A 138 11.09 12.59 -16.80
C ILE A 138 10.88 12.91 -15.32
N LEU A 139 9.63 13.09 -14.88
CA LEU A 139 9.34 13.43 -13.49
C LEU A 139 9.87 12.37 -12.51
N ILE A 140 9.59 11.09 -12.76
CA ILE A 140 10.10 10.00 -11.92
C ILE A 140 11.61 9.93 -11.97
N SER A 141 12.22 10.12 -13.13
CA SER A 141 13.67 10.13 -13.27
C SER A 141 14.28 11.22 -12.39
N VAL A 142 13.71 12.42 -12.36
CA VAL A 142 14.15 13.52 -11.48
C VAL A 142 13.99 13.15 -10.00
N ILE A 143 12.84 12.58 -9.61
CA ILE A 143 12.58 12.15 -8.23
C ILE A 143 13.56 11.04 -7.81
N PHE A 144 13.78 10.02 -8.63
CA PHE A 144 14.72 8.94 -8.34
C PHE A 144 16.17 9.43 -8.35
N LEU A 145 16.50 10.38 -9.21
CA LEU A 145 17.84 10.94 -9.28
C LEU A 145 18.11 11.73 -8.00
N GLY A 146 17.30 12.71 -7.63
CA GLY A 146 17.57 13.54 -6.45
C GLY A 146 17.13 12.91 -5.13
N PHE A 147 15.83 12.67 -5.02
CA PHE A 147 15.17 12.41 -3.74
C PHE A 147 15.42 11.00 -3.20
N ALA A 148 15.42 9.98 -4.06
CA ALA A 148 15.71 8.61 -3.63
C ALA A 148 17.09 8.51 -2.97
N TRP A 149 18.09 9.17 -3.56
CA TRP A 149 19.45 9.20 -3.03
C TRP A 149 19.51 9.89 -1.67
N LEU A 150 18.97 11.10 -1.56
CA LEU A 150 18.91 11.85 -0.31
C LEU A 150 18.25 11.01 0.79
N PHE A 151 17.15 10.34 0.44
CA PHE A 151 16.42 9.50 1.38
C PHE A 151 17.20 8.25 1.78
N THR A 152 17.88 7.55 0.85
CA THR A 152 18.73 6.41 1.19
C THR A 152 19.92 6.80 2.07
N THR A 153 20.50 7.98 1.83
CA THR A 153 21.55 8.54 2.69
C THR A 153 20.99 8.81 4.08
N PHE A 154 19.80 9.41 4.18
CA PHE A 154 19.12 9.61 5.45
C PHE A 154 18.85 8.28 6.19
N LEU A 155 18.32 7.25 5.52
CA LEU A 155 18.11 5.92 6.13
C LEU A 155 19.41 5.28 6.63
N SER A 156 20.51 5.47 5.90
CA SER A 156 21.82 4.94 6.27
C SER A 156 22.35 5.52 7.59
N LEU A 157 21.98 6.77 7.92
CA LEU A 157 22.30 7.39 9.22
C LEU A 157 21.67 6.63 10.39
N PHE A 158 20.49 6.02 10.16
CA PHE A 158 19.79 5.20 11.16
C PHE A 158 20.15 3.70 11.05
N LYS A 159 21.13 3.33 10.21
CA LYS A 159 21.51 1.93 9.94
C LYS A 159 20.32 1.06 9.48
N LEU A 160 19.31 1.67 8.86
CA LEU A 160 18.16 0.94 8.35
C LEU A 160 18.52 0.24 7.02
N PRO A 161 18.06 -1.00 6.81
CA PRO A 161 18.36 -1.73 5.58
C PRO A 161 17.74 -1.04 4.37
N SER A 162 18.57 -0.59 3.43
CA SER A 162 18.18 0.10 2.20
C SER A 162 18.04 -0.87 1.03
N ASN A 163 17.20 -1.91 1.20
CA ASN A 163 16.86 -2.75 0.06
C ASN A 163 15.91 -1.99 -0.91
N PHE A 164 15.90 -2.40 -2.17
CA PHE A 164 15.12 -1.73 -3.23
C PHE A 164 13.65 -1.51 -2.87
N PHE A 165 12.99 -2.51 -2.26
CA PHE A 165 11.59 -2.41 -1.85
C PHE A 165 11.38 -1.41 -0.73
N VAL A 166 12.26 -1.41 0.28
CA VAL A 166 12.23 -0.43 1.37
C VAL A 166 12.46 0.96 0.82
N THR A 167 13.40 1.16 -0.11
CA THR A 167 13.62 2.46 -0.75
C THR A 167 12.38 2.94 -1.49
N ILE A 168 11.76 2.11 -2.33
CA ILE A 168 10.53 2.50 -3.04
C ILE A 168 9.40 2.83 -2.06
N PHE A 169 9.15 1.95 -1.08
CA PHE A 169 8.07 2.13 -0.13
C PHE A 169 8.27 3.38 0.71
N ALA A 170 9.50 3.59 1.18
CA ALA A 170 9.82 4.75 1.98
C ALA A 170 9.85 6.05 1.16
N MET A 171 10.18 5.99 -0.15
CA MET A 171 9.96 7.13 -1.05
C MET A 171 8.48 7.50 -1.17
N PHE A 172 7.56 6.52 -1.24
CA PHE A 172 6.12 6.79 -1.22
C PHE A 172 5.69 7.48 0.07
N ILE A 173 6.14 6.97 1.23
CA ILE A 173 5.82 7.58 2.53
C ILE A 173 6.40 8.99 2.62
N ALA A 174 7.69 9.14 2.30
CA ALA A 174 8.38 10.42 2.39
C ALA A 174 7.76 11.47 1.45
N TYR A 175 7.27 11.05 0.29
CA TYR A 175 6.49 11.92 -0.59
C TYR A 175 5.18 12.41 0.09
N GLU A 176 4.38 11.50 0.66
CA GLU A 176 3.11 11.89 1.33
C GLU A 176 3.36 12.78 2.54
N ILE A 177 4.44 12.53 3.29
CA ILE A 177 4.88 13.39 4.39
C ILE A 177 5.28 14.77 3.86
N LEU A 178 6.15 14.84 2.84
CA LEU A 178 6.55 16.11 2.24
C LEU A 178 5.35 16.93 1.75
N ARG A 179 4.35 16.26 1.18
CA ARG A 179 3.09 16.90 0.77
C ARG A 179 2.32 17.50 1.95
N MET A 180 2.35 16.87 3.13
CA MET A 180 1.69 17.39 4.32
C MET A 180 2.33 18.71 4.81
N PHE A 181 3.66 18.83 4.66
CA PHE A 181 4.40 19.99 5.13
C PHE A 181 4.59 21.08 4.06
N PHE A 182 4.74 20.72 2.79
CA PHE A 182 5.03 21.65 1.70
C PHE A 182 3.80 21.84 0.81
N THR A 183 3.17 23.01 0.92
CA THR A 183 2.08 23.45 0.03
C THR A 183 2.59 24.13 -1.25
N ALA A 184 3.90 24.41 -1.35
CA ALA A 184 4.53 25.07 -2.50
C ALA A 184 5.32 24.09 -3.38
N LYS A 185 5.43 24.43 -4.69
CA LYS A 185 6.12 23.78 -5.82
C LYS A 185 7.06 22.61 -5.45
N THR A 186 6.50 21.46 -5.08
CA THR A 186 7.23 20.22 -4.77
C THR A 186 8.12 19.76 -5.94
N GLU A 187 7.74 20.08 -7.17
CA GLU A 187 8.56 19.86 -8.37
C GLU A 187 9.92 20.57 -8.30
N ALA A 188 9.95 21.82 -7.86
CA ALA A 188 11.19 22.59 -7.75
C ALA A 188 12.12 21.98 -6.70
N PHE A 189 11.55 21.45 -5.61
CA PHE A 189 12.32 20.72 -4.59
C PHE A 189 12.98 19.47 -5.17
N PHE A 190 12.24 18.64 -5.93
CA PHE A 190 12.82 17.44 -6.54
C PHE A 190 13.89 17.77 -7.59
N VAL A 191 13.68 18.81 -8.39
CA VAL A 191 14.69 19.31 -9.34
C VAL A 191 15.94 19.78 -8.61
N LEU A 192 15.79 20.55 -7.53
CA LEU A 192 16.91 21.02 -6.72
C LEU A 192 17.70 19.84 -6.12
N CYS A 193 17.02 18.83 -5.56
CA CYS A 193 17.68 17.62 -5.06
C CYS A 193 18.45 16.89 -6.17
N ALA A 194 17.90 16.82 -7.38
CA ALA A 194 18.58 16.19 -8.52
C ALA A 194 19.84 16.96 -8.93
N ILE A 195 19.76 18.30 -9.00
CA ILE A 195 20.91 19.17 -9.30
C ILE A 195 22.00 19.00 -8.23
N ILE A 196 21.63 19.07 -6.95
CA ILE A 196 22.56 18.88 -5.82
C ILE A 196 23.28 17.54 -5.94
N ARG A 197 22.55 16.46 -6.26
CA ARG A 197 23.16 15.15 -6.42
C ARG A 197 24.14 15.11 -7.60
N ILE A 198 23.79 15.71 -8.75
CA ILE A 198 24.70 15.78 -9.89
C ILE A 198 26.01 16.48 -9.50
N ILE A 199 25.95 17.54 -8.69
CA ILE A 199 27.14 18.26 -8.23
C ILE A 199 27.98 17.42 -7.26
N ILE A 200 27.35 16.78 -6.27
CA ILE A 200 28.04 16.05 -5.19
C ILE A 200 28.54 14.67 -5.65
N ASP A 201 27.74 13.93 -6.41
CA ASP A 201 27.92 12.52 -6.76
C ASP A 201 28.26 12.30 -8.24
N TYR A 202 28.83 13.31 -8.92
CA TYR A 202 29.09 13.28 -10.37
C TYR A 202 29.89 12.04 -10.80
N ARG A 203 30.89 11.63 -10.01
CA ARG A 203 31.76 10.48 -10.34
C ARG A 203 30.98 9.17 -10.45
N ASN A 204 29.95 8.99 -9.65
CA ASN A 204 29.12 7.78 -9.64
C ASN A 204 28.03 7.85 -10.70
N ILE A 205 27.39 9.02 -10.86
CA ILE A 205 26.25 9.22 -11.77
C ILE A 205 26.62 8.92 -13.22
N TYR A 206 27.83 9.28 -13.66
CA TYR A 206 28.26 9.04 -15.04
C TYR A 206 28.77 7.61 -15.30
N THR A 207 28.70 6.70 -14.32
CA THR A 207 29.10 5.29 -14.54
C THR A 207 28.00 4.48 -15.23
N ALA A 208 28.39 3.53 -16.09
CA ALA A 208 27.46 2.59 -16.70
C ALA A 208 26.69 1.75 -15.66
N ALA A 209 27.35 1.40 -14.56
CA ALA A 209 26.74 0.66 -13.45
C ALA A 209 25.65 1.47 -12.73
N PHE A 210 25.83 2.79 -12.59
CA PHE A 210 24.77 3.67 -12.09
C PHE A 210 23.63 3.74 -13.08
N LEU A 211 23.91 4.04 -14.36
CA LEU A 211 22.87 4.21 -15.38
C LEU A 211 22.01 2.96 -15.53
N TYR A 212 22.61 1.76 -15.49
CA TYR A 212 21.88 0.50 -15.49
C TYR A 212 20.96 0.36 -14.27
N ARG A 213 21.49 0.53 -13.05
CA ARG A 213 20.70 0.42 -11.81
C ARG A 213 19.58 1.46 -11.74
N PHE A 214 19.87 2.68 -12.16
CA PHE A 214 18.90 3.77 -12.23
C PHE A 214 17.80 3.46 -13.25
N GLY A 215 18.16 3.07 -14.48
CA GLY A 215 17.21 2.73 -15.53
C GLY A 215 16.30 1.57 -15.14
N VAL A 216 16.85 0.51 -14.56
CA VAL A 216 16.08 -0.63 -14.04
C VAL A 216 15.14 -0.17 -12.92
N SER A 217 15.60 0.69 -12.00
CA SER A 217 14.77 1.19 -10.90
C SER A 217 13.60 2.04 -11.38
N VAL A 218 13.85 2.97 -12.30
CA VAL A 218 12.82 3.81 -12.92
C VAL A 218 11.83 2.94 -13.70
N PHE A 219 12.33 1.99 -14.50
CA PHE A 219 11.47 1.07 -15.26
C PHE A 219 10.56 0.25 -14.34
N ILE A 220 11.11 -0.41 -13.31
CA ILE A 220 10.33 -1.19 -12.35
C ILE A 220 9.31 -0.30 -11.65
N PHE A 221 9.68 0.91 -11.24
CA PHE A 221 8.75 1.83 -10.60
C PHE A 221 7.62 2.26 -11.55
N LEU A 222 7.91 2.60 -12.81
CA LEU A 222 6.89 2.93 -13.81
C LEU A 222 5.91 1.77 -14.02
N VAL A 223 6.43 0.54 -14.15
CA VAL A 223 5.62 -0.66 -14.31
C VAL A 223 4.76 -0.88 -13.06
N PHE A 224 5.36 -0.92 -11.87
CA PHE A 224 4.63 -1.22 -10.64
C PHE A 224 3.64 -0.13 -10.26
N ARG A 225 4.00 1.14 -10.46
CA ARG A 225 3.15 2.26 -10.04
C ARG A 225 2.08 2.63 -11.06
N PHE A 226 2.42 2.74 -12.35
CA PHE A 226 1.46 3.26 -13.32
C PHE A 226 0.82 2.16 -14.15
N PHE A 227 1.60 1.18 -14.60
CA PHE A 227 1.06 0.11 -15.42
C PHE A 227 0.13 -0.80 -14.61
N ILE A 228 0.60 -1.33 -13.47
CA ILE A 228 -0.23 -2.21 -12.63
C ILE A 228 -1.44 -1.46 -12.10
N LEU A 229 -1.28 -0.21 -11.63
CA LEU A 229 -2.38 0.57 -11.10
C LEU A 229 -3.45 0.84 -12.17
N HIS A 230 -3.06 1.11 -13.41
CA HIS A 230 -3.97 1.31 -14.52
C HIS A 230 -4.79 0.03 -14.81
N ILE A 231 -4.13 -1.13 -14.85
CA ILE A 231 -4.81 -2.41 -15.06
C ILE A 231 -5.72 -2.74 -13.86
N ALA A 232 -5.23 -2.55 -12.64
CA ALA A 232 -5.96 -2.82 -11.41
C ALA A 232 -7.23 -1.95 -11.33
N TYR A 233 -7.14 -0.67 -11.67
CA TYR A 233 -8.29 0.23 -11.69
C TYR A 233 -9.36 -0.26 -12.67
N HIS A 234 -8.98 -0.62 -13.90
CA HIS A 234 -9.96 -1.11 -14.87
C HIS A 234 -10.52 -2.50 -14.54
N SER A 235 -9.76 -3.33 -13.81
CA SER A 235 -10.16 -4.71 -13.48
C SER A 235 -10.97 -4.81 -12.19
N TYR A 236 -10.71 -3.94 -11.20
CA TYR A 236 -11.31 -3.99 -9.87
C TYR A 236 -12.31 -2.86 -9.57
N THR A 237 -12.68 -2.07 -10.58
CA THR A 237 -13.79 -1.11 -10.44
C THR A 237 -15.05 -1.62 -11.12
N LYS A 238 -16.20 -1.28 -10.54
CA LYS A 238 -17.51 -1.59 -11.12
C LYS A 238 -18.40 -0.35 -11.13
N SER A 239 -19.20 -0.20 -12.17
CA SER A 239 -20.20 0.86 -12.25
C SER A 239 -21.39 0.53 -11.37
N VAL A 240 -21.74 1.42 -10.44
CA VAL A 240 -22.89 1.28 -9.55
C VAL A 240 -23.80 2.49 -9.72
N LYS A 241 -25.10 2.24 -9.95
CA LYS A 241 -26.12 3.29 -10.00
C LYS A 241 -26.22 4.00 -8.65
N ILE A 242 -26.37 5.33 -8.66
CA ILE A 242 -26.46 6.16 -7.43
C ILE A 242 -27.53 5.64 -6.45
N ASN A 243 -28.66 5.18 -6.97
CA ASN A 243 -29.76 4.66 -6.16
C ASN A 243 -29.41 3.35 -5.43
N LYS A 244 -28.45 2.58 -5.97
CA LYS A 244 -27.96 1.30 -5.43
C LYS A 244 -26.70 1.43 -4.58
N LEU A 245 -26.23 2.65 -4.29
CA LEU A 245 -25.13 2.87 -3.37
C LEU A 245 -25.51 2.37 -1.97
N LYS A 246 -24.59 1.63 -1.36
CA LYS A 246 -24.72 1.09 0.00
C LYS A 246 -23.58 1.63 0.86
N GLU A 247 -23.85 1.74 2.15
CA GLU A 247 -22.83 2.05 3.15
C GLU A 247 -21.70 1.03 3.07
N GLY A 248 -20.47 1.50 3.23
CA GLY A 248 -19.28 0.65 3.15
C GLY A 248 -18.69 0.47 1.74
N MET A 249 -19.33 1.02 0.71
CA MET A 249 -18.76 1.04 -0.65
C MET A 249 -17.63 2.07 -0.74
N ILE A 250 -16.49 1.71 -1.34
CA ILE A 250 -15.35 2.61 -1.53
C ILE A 250 -15.41 3.20 -2.94
N LEU A 251 -15.53 4.52 -3.06
CA LEU A 251 -15.57 5.18 -4.37
C LEU A 251 -14.21 5.12 -5.08
N ALA A 252 -14.24 4.77 -6.37
CA ALA A 252 -13.10 4.83 -7.28
C ALA A 252 -13.07 6.12 -8.13
N GLU A 253 -14.09 6.96 -7.96
CA GLU A 253 -14.21 8.29 -8.55
C GLU A 253 -14.56 9.29 -7.45
N GLY A 254 -13.77 10.36 -7.32
CA GLY A 254 -14.09 11.49 -6.44
C GLY A 254 -15.18 12.37 -7.06
N ILE A 255 -16.00 13.01 -6.21
CA ILE A 255 -17.03 13.95 -6.63
C ILE A 255 -16.59 15.36 -6.23
N VAL A 256 -16.26 16.19 -7.20
CA VAL A 256 -15.73 17.55 -6.96
C VAL A 256 -16.65 18.62 -7.54
N LYS A 257 -16.59 19.82 -6.94
CA LYS A 257 -17.28 21.00 -7.47
C LYS A 257 -16.27 21.91 -8.18
N ARG A 258 -16.30 21.97 -9.51
CA ARG A 258 -15.54 22.92 -10.34
C ARG A 258 -16.49 23.93 -10.98
N ASN A 259 -16.23 25.22 -10.80
CA ASN A 259 -16.94 26.33 -11.48
C ASN A 259 -18.47 26.16 -11.56
N LYS A 260 -19.11 25.83 -10.42
CA LYS A 260 -20.56 25.59 -10.25
C LYS A 260 -21.11 24.25 -10.79
N LYS A 261 -20.34 23.44 -11.52
CA LYS A 261 -20.73 22.08 -11.93
C LYS A 261 -20.10 21.02 -11.01
N ILE A 262 -20.80 19.90 -10.86
CA ILE A 262 -20.33 18.74 -10.10
C ILE A 262 -19.84 17.69 -11.08
N GLU A 263 -18.55 17.35 -11.00
CA GLU A 263 -17.89 16.44 -11.94
C GLU A 263 -17.31 15.23 -11.20
N LYS A 264 -17.11 14.14 -11.95
CA LYS A 264 -16.41 12.95 -11.47
C LYS A 264 -14.94 13.02 -11.87
N ILE A 265 -14.05 12.75 -10.92
CA ILE A 265 -12.61 12.62 -11.18
C ILE A 265 -12.18 11.20 -10.84
N SER A 266 -11.54 10.53 -11.81
CA SER A 266 -11.05 9.16 -11.64
C SER A 266 -9.88 9.08 -10.64
N PHE A 267 -9.80 7.97 -9.90
CA PHE A 267 -8.62 7.62 -9.09
C PHE A 267 -7.31 7.61 -9.91
N LEU A 268 -7.35 7.14 -11.17
CA LEU A 268 -6.18 7.15 -12.06
C LEU A 268 -5.72 8.57 -12.42
N GLN A 269 -6.67 9.50 -12.44
CA GLN A 269 -6.39 10.90 -12.71
C GLN A 269 -5.85 11.59 -11.45
N THR A 270 -6.34 11.25 -10.25
CA THR A 270 -5.82 11.74 -8.96
C THR A 270 -4.44 11.20 -8.56
N SER A 271 -3.74 10.51 -9.47
CA SER A 271 -2.34 10.11 -9.33
C SER A 271 -1.44 11.28 -8.91
N LEU A 272 -0.32 10.94 -8.24
CA LEU A 272 0.85 11.78 -7.90
C LEU A 272 1.00 13.05 -8.77
N ILE A 273 0.90 12.88 -10.09
CA ILE A 273 1.10 13.93 -11.11
C ILE A 273 -0.02 14.98 -11.16
N GLN A 274 -1.29 14.60 -10.99
CA GLN A 274 -2.38 15.55 -10.99
C GLN A 274 -2.62 16.14 -9.59
N THR A 275 -2.18 15.44 -8.53
CA THR A 275 -2.04 16.02 -7.20
C THR A 275 -0.99 17.14 -7.16
N LEU A 276 0.04 17.07 -8.02
CA LEU A 276 1.00 18.17 -8.26
C LEU A 276 0.36 19.35 -9.04
N GLN A 277 -0.65 19.09 -9.88
CA GLN A 277 -1.36 20.13 -10.65
C GLN A 277 -2.63 20.70 -9.97
N GLN A 278 -3.21 20.01 -8.98
CA GLN A 278 -4.50 20.39 -8.41
C GLN A 278 -4.37 21.50 -7.35
N ARG A 279 -4.72 22.72 -7.79
CA ARG A 279 -5.27 23.79 -6.96
C ARG A 279 -6.42 23.25 -6.08
N LYS A 280 -6.51 23.74 -4.83
CA LYS A 280 -7.61 23.53 -3.85
C LYS A 280 -8.99 23.25 -4.48
N GLU A 281 -9.32 21.99 -4.78
CA GLU A 281 -10.66 21.61 -5.22
C GLU A 281 -11.56 21.34 -4.00
N ARG A 282 -12.81 21.81 -4.04
CA ARG A 282 -13.81 21.49 -3.00
C ARG A 282 -14.42 20.13 -3.30
N TYR A 283 -13.90 19.10 -2.64
CA TYR A 283 -14.45 17.75 -2.66
C TYR A 283 -15.82 17.73 -1.96
N ILE A 284 -16.82 17.17 -2.63
CA ILE A 284 -18.13 16.86 -2.03
C ILE A 284 -18.04 15.53 -1.28
N HIS A 285 -17.31 14.57 -1.86
CA HIS A 285 -16.84 13.34 -1.27
C HIS A 285 -15.52 12.94 -1.94
N SER A 286 -14.52 12.56 -1.13
CA SER A 286 -13.21 12.11 -1.60
C SER A 286 -13.22 10.62 -1.96
N LEU A 287 -12.04 10.06 -2.23
CA LEU A 287 -11.85 8.62 -2.38
C LEU A 287 -11.89 8.00 -0.98
N GLY A 288 -13.00 7.36 -0.63
CA GLY A 288 -13.22 6.86 0.72
C GLY A 288 -14.44 5.96 0.80
N GLU A 289 -14.61 5.33 1.97
CA GLU A 289 -15.76 4.52 2.31
C GLU A 289 -16.99 5.41 2.49
N LEU A 290 -18.09 5.08 1.81
CA LEU A 290 -19.33 5.84 1.88
C LEU A 290 -20.03 5.63 3.22
N THR A 291 -20.25 6.71 3.96
CA THR A 291 -21.16 6.72 5.11
C THR A 291 -22.62 6.87 4.65
N LYS A 292 -23.57 6.66 5.57
CA LYS A 292 -25.00 6.92 5.29
C LYS A 292 -25.24 8.37 4.90
N GLU A 293 -24.60 9.32 5.58
CA GLU A 293 -24.71 10.75 5.33
C GLU A 293 -24.22 11.12 3.92
N ASP A 294 -23.10 10.53 3.50
CA ASP A 294 -22.55 10.74 2.16
C ASP A 294 -23.49 10.26 1.07
N ILE A 295 -24.10 9.09 1.26
CA ILE A 295 -25.06 8.50 0.33
C ILE A 295 -26.30 9.40 0.21
N GLU A 296 -26.82 9.91 1.33
CA GLU A 296 -27.95 10.84 1.32
C GLU A 296 -27.61 12.14 0.62
N LYS A 297 -26.42 12.71 0.87
CA LYS A 297 -25.93 13.92 0.22
C LYS A 297 -25.82 13.73 -1.30
N ILE A 298 -25.24 12.62 -1.76
CA ILE A 298 -25.12 12.30 -3.19
C ILE A 298 -26.51 12.10 -3.82
N LYS A 299 -27.41 11.37 -3.16
CA LYS A 299 -28.79 11.16 -3.65
C LYS A 299 -29.58 12.46 -3.70
N LYS A 300 -29.42 13.35 -2.70
CA LYS A 300 -30.04 14.68 -2.67
C LYS A 300 -29.56 15.54 -3.83
N LEU A 301 -28.25 15.61 -4.06
CA LEU A 301 -27.67 16.33 -5.20
C LEU A 301 -28.17 15.81 -6.55
N LYS A 302 -28.43 14.50 -6.64
CA LYS A 302 -29.04 13.91 -7.84
C LYS A 302 -30.51 14.30 -8.00
N LYS A 303 -31.30 14.28 -6.93
CA LYS A 303 -32.71 14.74 -6.94
C LYS A 303 -32.81 16.22 -7.33
N GLU A 304 -31.88 17.05 -6.86
CA GLU A 304 -31.78 18.47 -7.18
C GLU A 304 -31.25 18.75 -8.61
N LYS A 305 -31.02 17.72 -9.44
CA LYS A 305 -30.43 17.82 -10.79
C LYS A 305 -29.10 18.58 -10.84
N LYS A 306 -28.34 18.59 -9.74
CA LYS A 306 -26.99 19.17 -9.67
C LYS A 306 -25.90 18.20 -10.14
N ILE A 307 -26.26 16.93 -10.33
CA ILE A 307 -25.40 15.85 -10.80
C ILE A 307 -25.97 15.27 -12.09
N ASP A 308 -25.19 15.30 -13.16
CA ASP A 308 -25.62 14.83 -14.48
C ASP A 308 -25.45 13.31 -14.66
N PHE A 309 -24.52 12.69 -13.93
CA PHE A 309 -24.26 11.25 -14.03
C PHE A 309 -25.23 10.39 -13.20
N ASN A 310 -25.53 9.18 -13.65
CA ASN A 310 -26.40 8.22 -12.94
C ASN A 310 -25.63 7.10 -12.24
N GLU A 311 -24.36 6.95 -12.59
CA GLU A 311 -23.50 5.85 -12.15
C GLU A 311 -22.14 6.37 -11.70
N ILE A 312 -21.57 5.68 -10.71
CA ILE A 312 -20.27 5.99 -10.12
C ILE A 312 -19.46 4.70 -10.02
N LEU A 313 -18.16 4.76 -10.29
CA LEU A 313 -17.28 3.63 -10.10
C LEU A 313 -16.99 3.39 -8.61
N VAL A 314 -17.11 2.14 -8.19
CA VAL A 314 -16.82 1.66 -6.83
C VAL A 314 -15.77 0.55 -6.91
N PHE A 315 -14.82 0.57 -5.99
CA PHE A 315 -13.84 -0.52 -5.85
C PHE A 315 -14.50 -1.79 -5.33
N GLN A 316 -14.10 -2.93 -5.87
CA GLN A 316 -14.47 -4.22 -5.32
C GLN A 316 -13.63 -4.50 -4.07
N LYS A 317 -14.28 -4.83 -2.95
CA LYS A 317 -13.58 -5.18 -1.71
C LYS A 317 -12.76 -6.44 -1.94
N GLN A 318 -11.48 -6.39 -1.59
CA GLN A 318 -10.62 -7.57 -1.60
C GLN A 318 -10.51 -8.11 -0.17
N PRO A 319 -10.69 -9.43 0.03
CA PRO A 319 -10.56 -10.05 1.33
C PRO A 319 -9.06 -10.16 1.66
N PHE A 320 -8.55 -9.26 2.48
CA PHE A 320 -7.12 -9.16 2.78
C PHE A 320 -6.71 -10.02 3.99
N ALA A 321 -7.66 -10.58 4.74
CA ALA A 321 -7.34 -11.46 5.87
C ALA A 321 -6.60 -12.75 5.46
N ILE A 322 -6.98 -13.36 4.32
CA ILE A 322 -6.33 -14.59 3.82
C ILE A 322 -4.85 -14.37 3.50
N PHE A 323 -4.56 -13.16 3.07
CA PHE A 323 -3.27 -12.70 2.65
C PHE A 323 -2.33 -12.45 3.83
N LEU A 324 -2.85 -11.84 4.90
CA LEU A 324 -2.16 -11.75 6.19
C LEU A 324 -1.89 -13.14 6.77
N LEU A 325 -2.86 -14.06 6.70
CA LEU A 325 -2.66 -15.43 7.16
C LEU A 325 -1.55 -16.16 6.38
N LEU A 326 -1.55 -16.05 5.04
CA LEU A 326 -0.51 -16.65 4.22
C LEU A 326 0.87 -16.07 4.53
N GLY A 327 0.96 -14.75 4.70
CA GLY A 327 2.19 -14.11 5.14
C GLY A 327 2.69 -14.64 6.48
N TYR A 328 1.79 -14.88 7.44
CA TYR A 328 2.12 -15.43 8.75
C TYR A 328 2.67 -16.86 8.62
N ILE A 329 2.02 -17.71 7.82
CA ILE A 329 2.48 -19.08 7.55
C ILE A 329 3.86 -19.07 6.87
N LEU A 330 4.07 -18.21 5.87
CA LEU A 330 5.37 -18.10 5.19
C LEU A 330 6.47 -17.68 6.17
N THR A 331 6.22 -16.70 7.04
CA THR A 331 7.20 -16.29 8.05
C THR A 331 7.54 -17.41 9.02
N LEU A 332 6.55 -18.22 9.43
CA LEU A 332 6.79 -19.39 10.26
C LEU A 332 7.63 -20.45 9.53
N LEU A 333 7.33 -20.76 8.28
CA LEU A 333 8.01 -21.82 7.52
C LEU A 333 9.47 -21.47 7.20
N PHE A 334 9.74 -20.21 6.86
CA PHE A 334 11.08 -19.77 6.44
C PHE A 334 11.91 -19.16 7.58
N HIS A 335 11.36 -19.13 8.81
CA HIS A 335 11.97 -18.48 9.97
C HIS A 335 12.45 -17.04 9.69
N GLY A 336 11.69 -16.29 8.88
CA GLY A 336 12.08 -14.95 8.41
C GLY A 336 11.50 -14.63 7.03
N SER A 337 12.12 -13.70 6.31
CA SER A 337 11.67 -13.31 4.97
C SER A 337 11.91 -14.42 3.95
N PHE A 338 10.84 -14.84 3.26
CA PHE A 338 10.89 -15.75 2.11
C PHE A 338 11.84 -15.24 1.02
N VAL A 339 11.89 -13.92 0.80
CA VAL A 339 12.78 -13.31 -0.19
C VAL A 339 14.25 -13.51 0.17
N ASN A 340 14.58 -13.44 1.47
CA ASN A 340 15.95 -13.69 1.92
C ASN A 340 16.31 -15.17 1.79
N TRP A 341 15.39 -16.08 2.10
CA TRP A 341 15.58 -17.51 1.91
C TRP A 341 15.87 -17.88 0.45
N ILE A 342 15.11 -17.32 -0.51
CA ILE A 342 15.39 -17.49 -1.95
C ILE A 342 16.81 -17.02 -2.29
N LYS A 343 17.23 -15.85 -1.78
CA LYS A 343 18.57 -15.32 -2.05
C LYS A 343 19.69 -16.21 -1.53
N VAL A 344 19.47 -16.90 -0.41
CA VAL A 344 20.47 -17.84 0.14
C VAL A 344 20.60 -19.06 -0.76
N ILE A 345 19.50 -19.56 -1.32
CA ILE A 345 19.51 -20.72 -2.23
C ILE A 345 20.05 -20.38 -3.62
N MET A 346 19.84 -19.14 -4.08
CA MET A 346 20.31 -18.68 -5.39
C MET A 346 21.78 -18.22 -5.39
N ARG A 347 22.45 -18.21 -4.24
CA ARG A 347 23.89 -18.01 -4.11
C ARG A 347 24.58 -19.36 -4.08
#